data_AF-A0A9W7L4L0-F1
#
_entry.id   AF-A0A9W7L4L0-F1
#
_cell.length_a   1.000
_cell.length_b   1.000
_cell.length_c   1.000
_cell.angle_alpha   90.00
_cell.angle_beta   90.00
_cell.angle_gamma   90.00
#
_symmetry.space_group_name_H-M   'P 1'
#
loop_
_entity.id
_entity.type
_entity.pdbx_description
1 polymer ?
#
loop_
_entity_poly.entity_id
_entity_poly.type
_entity_poly.pdbx_seq_one_letter_code
_entity_poly.pdbx_strand_id
1 'polypeptide(L)'
;MDSNLVNGMMRNPMAYIRALRDAANEVASEDNSKFSSSTKQLEVGFDGSFGDLHVSPRGLLSNCLRSLVCVEGIVTKCSVVRPKVTKSVHYCEATGEVSDKVYRDATSIEIGLPRIDRDGTEMEDIILGITNSVYPTKDKENNPLETEYGLCSYQDYQTITIQEMPERAPMGQLPRSVDVIVDNDLVDVVKPGDRIQTMG
;
A
#
# COMPACT_ATOMS: atom_id res chain seq x y z
N MET A 1 -13.36 14.45 18.99
CA MET A 1 -13.18 13.40 17.96
C MET A 1 -14.23 12.33 18.20
N ASP A 2 -14.96 11.94 17.17
CA ASP A 2 -16.00 10.92 17.27
C ASP A 2 -15.36 9.57 17.62
N SER A 3 -15.61 9.08 18.84
CA SER A 3 -15.06 7.81 19.33
C SER A 3 -15.44 6.63 18.44
N ASN A 4 -16.57 6.71 17.74
CA ASN A 4 -17.02 5.68 16.81
C ASN A 4 -16.17 5.62 15.54
N LEU A 5 -15.73 6.78 15.02
CA LEU A 5 -14.89 6.85 13.83
C LEU A 5 -13.52 6.25 14.10
N VAL A 6 -12.91 6.60 15.24
CA VAL A 6 -11.60 6.08 15.65
C VAL A 6 -11.64 4.56 15.82
N ASN A 7 -12.67 4.04 16.49
CA ASN A 7 -12.83 2.60 16.65
C ASN A 7 -13.05 1.87 15.32
N GLY A 8 -13.79 2.49 14.39
CA GLY A 8 -13.98 1.97 13.04
C GLY A 8 -12.66 1.90 12.26
N MET A 9 -11.87 2.98 12.32
CA MET A 9 -10.57 3.07 11.65
C MET A 9 -9.58 2.03 12.18
N MET A 10 -9.50 1.84 13.50
CA MET A 10 -8.57 0.86 14.09
C MET A 10 -8.95 -0.59 13.75
N ARG A 11 -10.24 -0.91 13.64
CA ARG A 11 -10.72 -2.29 13.39
C ARG A 11 -10.94 -2.66 11.93
N ASN A 12 -11.08 -1.67 11.05
CA ASN A 12 -11.26 -1.90 9.62
C ASN A 12 -10.61 -0.77 8.81
N PRO A 13 -9.27 -0.63 8.86
CA PRO A 13 -8.59 0.55 8.35
C PRO A 13 -8.71 0.71 6.84
N MET A 14 -8.77 -0.36 6.06
CA MET A 14 -8.68 -0.35 4.58
C MET A 14 -9.62 0.67 3.91
N ALA A 15 -10.90 0.70 4.30
CA ALA A 15 -11.88 1.61 3.73
C ALA A 15 -11.61 3.08 4.12
N TYR A 16 -11.23 3.31 5.39
CA TYR A 16 -10.92 4.65 5.89
C TYR A 16 -9.63 5.19 5.28
N ILE A 17 -8.60 4.37 5.13
CA ILE A 17 -7.33 4.76 4.52
C ILE A 17 -7.56 5.19 3.07
N ARG A 18 -8.35 4.42 2.31
CA ARG A 18 -8.70 4.79 0.94
C ARG A 18 -9.46 6.11 0.88
N ALA A 19 -10.50 6.28 1.70
CA ALA A 19 -11.27 7.52 1.73
C ALA A 19 -10.40 8.74 2.12
N LEU A 20 -9.51 8.57 3.10
CA LEU A 20 -8.57 9.62 3.50
C LEU A 20 -7.57 9.94 2.39
N ARG A 21 -7.07 8.92 1.69
CA ARG A 21 -6.19 9.08 0.54
C ARG A 21 -6.87 9.87 -0.58
N ASP A 22 -8.09 9.49 -0.94
CA ASP A 22 -8.83 10.13 -2.02
C ASP A 22 -9.14 11.60 -1.68
N ALA A 23 -9.61 11.86 -0.46
CA ALA A 23 -9.83 13.22 0.03
C ALA A 23 -8.55 14.06 0.08
N ALA A 24 -7.42 13.48 0.53
CA ALA A 24 -6.14 14.19 0.55
C ALA A 24 -5.65 14.54 -0.86
N ASN A 25 -5.83 13.64 -1.84
CA ASN A 25 -5.48 13.90 -3.23
C ASN A 25 -6.37 14.97 -3.87
N GLU A 26 -7.67 14.98 -3.56
CA GLU A 26 -8.61 16.02 -4.01
C GLU A 26 -8.16 17.40 -3.53
N VAL A 27 -7.96 17.57 -2.22
CA VAL A 27 -7.49 18.84 -1.63
C VAL A 27 -6.14 19.26 -2.20
N ALA A 28 -5.19 18.33 -2.35
CA ALA A 28 -3.88 18.63 -2.92
C ALA A 28 -3.97 19.09 -4.39
N SER A 29 -4.95 18.57 -5.14
CA SER A 29 -5.19 18.96 -6.53
C SER A 29 -5.82 20.36 -6.64
N GLU A 30 -6.67 20.74 -5.69
CA GLU A 30 -7.26 22.08 -5.59
C GLU A 30 -6.21 23.14 -5.24
N ASP A 31 -5.36 22.86 -4.25
CA ASP A 31 -4.35 23.80 -3.76
C ASP A 31 -3.22 24.05 -4.76
N ASN A 32 -2.84 23.03 -5.54
CA ASN A 32 -1.71 23.13 -6.46
C ASN A 32 -1.99 22.43 -7.80
N SER A 33 -2.26 23.23 -8.83
CA SER A 33 -2.49 22.73 -10.20
C SER A 33 -1.31 21.95 -10.79
N LYS A 34 -0.08 22.14 -10.28
CA LYS A 34 1.08 21.33 -10.69
C LYS A 34 1.05 19.92 -10.11
N PHE A 35 0.40 19.74 -8.96
CA PHE A 35 0.23 18.43 -8.33
C PHE A 35 -0.74 17.56 -9.12
N SER A 36 -1.75 18.15 -9.76
CA SER A 36 -2.64 17.44 -10.70
C SER A 36 -1.89 16.81 -11.88
N SER A 37 -0.75 17.38 -12.29
CA SER A 37 0.10 16.85 -13.37
C SER A 37 1.06 15.74 -12.90
N SER A 38 1.21 15.54 -11.60
CA SER A 38 2.03 14.48 -11.03
C SER A 38 1.28 13.15 -11.09
N THR A 39 1.91 12.11 -11.65
CA THR A 39 1.37 10.74 -11.64
C THR A 39 1.40 10.11 -10.23
N LYS A 40 2.08 10.73 -9.26
CA LYS A 40 2.19 10.21 -7.90
C LYS A 40 0.93 10.56 -7.11
N GLN A 41 0.28 9.53 -6.59
CA GLN A 41 -0.79 9.66 -5.59
C GLN A 41 -0.16 9.90 -4.23
N LEU A 42 -0.79 10.74 -3.41
CA LEU A 42 -0.44 10.88 -2.00
C LEU A 42 -0.79 9.60 -1.25
N GLU A 43 0.00 9.29 -0.23
CA GLU A 43 -0.27 8.26 0.74
C GLU A 43 -0.50 8.90 2.12
N VAL A 44 -1.29 8.24 2.96
CA VAL A 44 -1.63 8.73 4.29
C VAL A 44 -0.99 7.81 5.32
N GLY A 45 -0.09 8.38 6.13
CA GLY A 45 0.50 7.71 7.29
C GLY A 45 -0.30 8.00 8.56
N PHE A 46 -0.24 7.06 9.51
CA PHE A 46 -0.79 7.24 10.84
C PHE A 46 0.34 7.33 11.85
N ASP A 47 0.17 8.22 12.82
CA ASP A 47 1.03 8.33 14.00
C ASP A 47 0.18 8.60 15.24
N GLY A 48 0.64 8.14 16.39
CA GLY A 48 0.00 8.39 17.68
C GLY A 48 -0.03 7.19 18.61
N SER A 49 -0.99 7.22 19.55
CA SER A 49 -1.14 6.21 20.59
C SER A 49 -2.13 5.14 20.19
N PHE A 50 -1.65 3.90 20.06
CA PHE A 50 -2.44 2.72 19.66
C PHE A 50 -3.02 1.95 20.85
N GLY A 51 -2.64 2.29 22.09
CA GLY A 51 -3.10 1.62 23.30
C GLY A 51 -2.84 0.12 23.24
N ASP A 52 -3.90 -0.68 23.34
CA ASP A 52 -3.83 -2.15 23.31
C ASP A 52 -3.35 -2.74 21.97
N LEU A 53 -3.38 -1.95 20.88
CA LEU A 53 -2.90 -2.35 19.55
C LEU A 53 -1.41 -2.03 19.34
N HIS A 54 -0.73 -1.50 20.37
CA HIS A 54 0.73 -1.46 20.43
C HIS A 54 1.26 -2.80 20.93
N VAL A 55 1.83 -3.59 20.02
CA VAL A 55 2.26 -4.96 20.29
C VAL A 55 3.73 -5.17 19.90
N SER A 56 4.36 -6.19 20.49
CA SER A 56 5.62 -6.73 19.97
C SER A 56 5.32 -7.75 18.86
N PRO A 57 6.32 -8.17 18.06
CA PRO A 57 6.13 -9.25 17.09
C PRO A 57 5.58 -10.56 17.71
N ARG A 58 5.75 -10.75 19.03
CA ARG A 58 5.12 -11.87 19.78
C ARG A 58 3.61 -11.74 19.91
N GLY A 59 3.16 -10.52 20.19
CA GLY A 59 1.78 -10.18 20.51
C GLY A 59 0.92 -10.03 19.26
N LEU A 60 1.53 -10.01 18.07
CA LEU A 60 0.82 -10.01 16.79
C LEU A 60 0.19 -11.40 16.53
N LEU A 61 -1.01 -11.57 17.07
CA LEU A 61 -1.81 -12.80 16.97
C LEU A 61 -2.99 -12.62 16.01
N SER A 62 -3.78 -13.67 15.83
CA SER A 62 -4.97 -13.66 14.95
C SER A 62 -6.00 -12.57 15.30
N ASN A 63 -6.01 -12.11 16.54
CA ASN A 63 -6.93 -11.06 17.00
C ASN A 63 -6.58 -9.68 16.39
N CYS A 64 -5.35 -9.52 15.91
CA CYS A 64 -4.86 -8.32 15.23
C CYS A 64 -5.07 -8.38 13.71
N LEU A 65 -5.73 -9.42 13.19
CA LEU A 65 -6.02 -9.50 11.76
C LEU A 65 -6.98 -8.39 11.36
N ARG A 66 -6.68 -7.73 10.24
CA ARG A 66 -7.47 -6.63 9.67
C ARG A 66 -7.62 -5.44 10.63
N SER A 67 -6.71 -5.27 11.59
CA SER A 67 -6.67 -4.08 12.45
C SER A 67 -5.38 -3.31 12.22
N LEU A 68 -5.44 -2.00 12.38
CA LEU A 68 -4.27 -1.12 12.35
C LEU A 68 -3.50 -1.30 13.67
N VAL A 69 -2.26 -1.78 13.59
CA VAL A 69 -1.43 -2.08 14.76
C VAL A 69 -0.13 -1.31 14.73
N CYS A 70 0.44 -1.14 15.92
CA CYS A 70 1.76 -0.58 16.07
C CYS A 70 2.70 -1.68 16.56
N VAL A 71 3.73 -2.00 15.77
CA VAL A 71 4.72 -3.03 16.09
C VAL A 71 6.07 -2.38 16.41
N GLU A 72 6.64 -2.73 17.55
CA GLU A 72 7.95 -2.24 18.01
C GLU A 72 8.98 -3.38 18.02
N GLY A 73 10.17 -3.11 17.49
CA GLY A 73 11.25 -4.09 17.46
C GLY A 73 12.56 -3.59 16.85
N ILE A 74 13.44 -4.54 16.55
CA ILE A 74 14.73 -4.29 15.90
C ILE A 74 14.67 -4.84 14.48
N VAL A 75 15.12 -4.06 13.50
CA VAL A 75 15.26 -4.53 12.12
C VAL A 75 16.42 -5.51 12.05
N THR A 76 16.18 -6.74 11.60
CA THR A 76 17.22 -7.76 11.48
C THR A 76 17.65 -8.00 10.05
N LYS A 77 16.75 -7.76 9.10
CA LYS A 77 16.98 -7.99 7.68
C LYS A 77 16.22 -6.96 6.87
N CYS A 78 16.87 -6.43 5.85
CA CYS A 78 16.23 -5.66 4.78
C CYS A 78 16.43 -6.41 3.47
N SER A 79 15.38 -6.59 2.67
CA SER A 79 15.51 -7.15 1.34
C SER A 79 16.13 -6.13 0.38
N VAL A 80 16.60 -6.60 -0.77
CA VAL A 80 16.95 -5.72 -1.89
C VAL A 80 15.69 -4.98 -2.35
N VAL A 81 15.83 -3.69 -2.63
CA VAL A 81 14.79 -2.85 -3.21
C VAL A 81 14.46 -3.33 -4.62
N ARG A 82 13.17 -3.51 -4.92
CA ARG A 82 12.71 -3.95 -6.24
C ARG A 82 11.64 -3.00 -6.77
N PRO A 83 11.71 -2.61 -8.05
CA PRO A 83 10.62 -1.87 -8.67
C PRO A 83 9.43 -2.81 -8.91
N LYS A 84 8.23 -2.31 -8.61
CA LYS A 84 6.95 -2.96 -8.84
C LYS A 84 6.10 -2.10 -9.77
N VAL A 85 5.53 -2.70 -10.81
CA VAL A 85 4.64 -2.00 -11.74
C VAL A 85 3.28 -1.79 -11.08
N THR A 86 2.77 -0.55 -11.11
CA THR A 86 1.44 -0.20 -10.62
C THR A 86 0.50 0.18 -11.77
N LYS A 87 1.03 0.81 -12.82
CA LYS A 87 0.26 1.19 -14.01
C LYS A 87 1.11 1.04 -15.26
N SER A 88 0.58 0.41 -16.30
CA SER A 88 1.19 0.42 -17.64
C SER A 88 0.35 1.26 -18.60
N VAL A 89 1.02 1.93 -19.51
CA VAL A 89 0.43 2.75 -20.57
C VAL A 89 0.88 2.16 -21.91
N HIS A 90 -0.08 1.97 -22.81
CA HIS A 90 0.14 1.36 -24.11
C HIS A 90 -0.46 2.23 -25.21
N TYR A 91 0.30 2.42 -26.28
CA TYR A 91 -0.11 3.17 -27.45
C TYR A 91 -0.41 2.21 -28.60
N CYS A 92 -1.50 2.47 -29.33
CA CYS A 92 -1.84 1.77 -30.56
C CYS A 92 -1.52 2.67 -31.76
N GLU A 93 -0.58 2.28 -32.62
CA GLU A 93 -0.24 3.07 -33.82
C GLU A 93 -1.40 3.16 -34.82
N ALA A 94 -2.22 2.11 -34.91
CA ALA A 94 -3.29 2.01 -35.91
C ALA A 94 -4.50 2.92 -35.59
N THR A 95 -4.85 3.03 -34.30
CA THR A 95 -6.00 3.84 -33.85
C THR A 95 -5.57 5.20 -33.30
N GLY A 96 -4.29 5.37 -32.95
CA GLY A 96 -3.78 6.55 -32.25
C GLY A 96 -4.26 6.66 -30.81
N GLU A 97 -4.87 5.60 -30.26
CA GLU A 97 -5.41 5.60 -28.90
C GLU A 97 -4.37 5.15 -27.86
N VAL A 98 -4.41 5.80 -26.70
CA VAL A 98 -3.63 5.42 -25.52
C VAL A 98 -4.54 4.66 -24.56
N SER A 99 -4.13 3.46 -24.18
CA SER A 99 -4.81 2.61 -23.22
C SER A 99 -3.95 2.41 -21.98
N ASP A 100 -4.57 2.39 -20.81
CA ASP A 100 -3.87 2.13 -19.56
C ASP A 100 -4.43 0.92 -18.81
N LYS A 101 -3.53 0.23 -18.10
CA LYS A 101 -3.87 -0.90 -17.25
C LYS A 101 -3.27 -0.70 -15.87
N VAL A 102 -4.14 -0.67 -14.86
CA VAL A 102 -3.75 -0.63 -13.45
C VAL A 102 -3.54 -2.06 -12.93
N TYR A 103 -2.41 -2.30 -12.29
CA TYR A 103 -2.07 -3.57 -11.66
C TYR A 103 -2.31 -3.50 -10.15
N ARG A 104 -3.01 -4.50 -9.64
CA ARG A 104 -3.20 -4.77 -8.22
C ARG A 104 -2.63 -6.14 -7.91
N ASP A 105 -1.76 -6.21 -6.92
CA ASP A 105 -1.19 -7.46 -6.41
C ASP A 105 -1.69 -7.72 -4.99
N ALA A 106 -1.34 -8.86 -4.39
CA ALA A 106 -1.80 -9.26 -3.06
C ALA A 106 -1.47 -8.27 -1.93
N THR A 107 -0.59 -7.27 -2.18
CA THR A 107 -0.16 -6.26 -1.20
C THR A 107 -0.87 -4.92 -1.40
N SER A 108 -1.62 -4.75 -2.49
CA SER A 108 -2.39 -3.53 -2.75
C SER A 108 -3.51 -3.35 -1.73
N ILE A 109 -3.57 -2.16 -1.10
CA ILE A 109 -4.56 -1.84 -0.06
C ILE A 109 -6.01 -1.87 -0.55
N GLU A 110 -6.23 -1.71 -1.85
CA GLU A 110 -7.55 -1.65 -2.45
C GLU A 110 -8.21 -3.03 -2.61
N ILE A 111 -7.47 -4.11 -2.36
CA ILE A 111 -8.00 -5.46 -2.54
C ILE A 111 -9.14 -5.73 -1.57
N GLY A 112 -10.23 -6.27 -2.11
CA GLY A 112 -11.42 -6.59 -1.33
C GLY A 112 -12.30 -5.38 -1.04
N LEU A 113 -11.95 -4.19 -1.55
CA LEU A 113 -12.82 -3.01 -1.52
C LEU A 113 -13.68 -2.93 -2.80
N PRO A 114 -14.87 -2.32 -2.71
CA PRO A 114 -15.71 -2.06 -3.88
C PRO A 114 -15.01 -1.10 -4.84
N ARG A 115 -15.20 -1.29 -6.14
CA ARG A 115 -14.71 -0.35 -7.15
C ARG A 115 -15.40 1.00 -6.97
N ILE A 116 -14.67 2.10 -7.18
CA ILE A 116 -15.26 3.44 -7.18
C ILE A 116 -15.55 3.85 -8.64
N ASP A 117 -16.72 4.43 -8.86
CA ASP A 117 -17.12 5.04 -10.12
C ASP A 117 -16.48 6.42 -10.35
N ARG A 118 -16.65 6.97 -11.55
CA ARG A 118 -16.11 8.30 -11.89
C ARG A 118 -16.60 9.43 -10.98
N ASP A 119 -17.79 9.26 -10.42
CA ASP A 119 -18.43 10.23 -9.52
C ASP A 119 -18.10 9.99 -8.03
N GLY A 120 -17.19 9.06 -7.72
CA GLY A 120 -16.78 8.76 -6.34
C GLY A 120 -17.69 7.78 -5.59
N THR A 121 -18.75 7.28 -6.22
CA THR A 121 -19.69 6.32 -5.60
C THR A 121 -19.10 4.90 -5.60
N GLU A 122 -19.25 4.18 -4.50
CA GLU A 122 -18.85 2.77 -4.38
C GLU A 122 -19.81 1.86 -5.16
N MET A 123 -19.26 1.04 -6.06
CA MET A 123 -19.96 -0.04 -6.74
C MET A 123 -19.82 -1.32 -5.93
N GLU A 124 -20.82 -1.62 -5.10
CA GLU A 124 -20.80 -2.82 -4.23
C GLU A 124 -20.70 -4.14 -5.01
N ASP A 125 -21.22 -4.18 -6.25
CA ASP A 125 -21.22 -5.37 -7.10
C ASP A 125 -19.85 -5.75 -7.67
N ILE A 126 -18.88 -4.83 -7.68
CA ILE A 126 -17.57 -5.04 -8.31
C ILE A 126 -16.46 -4.93 -7.26
N ILE A 127 -16.01 -6.07 -6.76
CA ILE A 127 -14.89 -6.13 -5.81
C ILE A 127 -13.55 -6.10 -6.55
N LEU A 128 -12.65 -5.24 -6.11
CA LEU A 128 -11.29 -5.15 -6.64
C LEU A 128 -10.49 -6.41 -6.26
N GLY A 129 -10.16 -7.20 -7.27
CA GLY A 129 -9.33 -8.41 -7.15
C GLY A 129 -7.90 -8.21 -7.65
N ILE A 130 -7.08 -9.25 -7.46
CA ILE A 130 -5.72 -9.31 -8.00
C ILE A 130 -5.79 -9.33 -9.53
N THR A 131 -4.98 -8.49 -10.16
CA THR A 131 -4.89 -8.42 -11.63
C THR A 131 -3.76 -9.30 -12.15
N ASN A 132 -3.90 -9.80 -13.37
CA ASN A 132 -2.82 -10.52 -14.04
C ASN A 132 -1.66 -9.57 -14.39
N SER A 133 -0.43 -10.01 -14.11
CA SER A 133 0.82 -9.29 -14.35
C SER A 133 1.22 -9.18 -15.84
N VAL A 134 0.48 -9.83 -16.74
CA VAL A 134 0.75 -9.82 -18.18
C VAL A 134 0.38 -8.46 -18.79
N TYR A 135 1.27 -7.94 -19.63
CA TYR A 135 1.05 -6.70 -20.37
C TYR A 135 0.11 -6.99 -21.55
N PRO A 136 -0.91 -6.15 -21.79
CA PRO A 136 -1.74 -6.28 -22.96
C PRO A 136 -0.89 -6.03 -24.21
N THR A 137 -0.89 -6.98 -25.15
CA THR A 137 -0.13 -6.87 -26.40
C THR A 137 -0.99 -6.45 -27.58
N LYS A 138 -2.32 -6.52 -27.42
CA LYS A 138 -3.30 -6.20 -28.46
C LYS A 138 -4.52 -5.52 -27.90
N ASP A 139 -5.14 -4.66 -28.71
CA ASP A 139 -6.40 -4.02 -28.39
C ASP A 139 -7.62 -4.93 -28.67
N LYS A 140 -8.83 -4.37 -28.54
CA LYS A 140 -10.10 -5.08 -28.82
C LYS A 140 -10.28 -5.43 -30.30
N GLU A 141 -9.63 -4.70 -31.19
CA GLU A 141 -9.68 -4.86 -32.64
C GLU A 141 -8.47 -5.66 -33.18
N ASN A 142 -7.69 -6.26 -32.28
CA ASN A 142 -6.52 -7.10 -32.56
C ASN A 142 -5.32 -6.34 -33.18
N ASN A 143 -5.28 -5.01 -33.05
CA ASN A 143 -4.13 -4.19 -33.39
C ASN A 143 -3.02 -4.35 -32.34
N PRO A 144 -1.73 -4.26 -32.73
CA PRO A 144 -0.61 -4.35 -31.79
C PRO A 144 -0.56 -3.14 -30.88
N LEU A 145 -0.29 -3.39 -29.60
CA LEU A 145 -0.05 -2.35 -28.59
C LEU A 145 1.44 -2.27 -28.28
N GLU A 146 1.98 -1.07 -28.33
CA GLU A 146 3.33 -0.75 -27.89
C GLU A 146 3.29 -0.18 -26.47
N THR A 147 4.16 -0.67 -25.59
CA THR A 147 4.22 -0.20 -24.21
C THR A 147 5.11 1.04 -24.10
N GLU A 148 4.51 2.14 -23.62
CA GLU A 148 5.20 3.39 -23.39
C GLU A 148 5.80 3.41 -21.98
N TYR A 149 7.00 2.85 -21.83
CA TYR A 149 7.67 2.71 -20.53
C TYR A 149 7.86 4.05 -19.78
N GLY A 150 8.03 5.15 -20.51
CA GLY A 150 8.20 6.49 -19.92
C GLY A 150 6.92 7.05 -19.27
N LEU A 151 5.75 6.54 -19.64
CA LEU A 151 4.44 6.93 -19.08
C LEU A 151 3.91 5.91 -18.07
N CYS A 152 4.56 4.75 -17.96
CA CYS A 152 4.23 3.74 -16.95
C CYS A 152 4.58 4.24 -15.54
N SER A 153 3.84 3.74 -14.55
CA SER A 153 4.09 4.02 -13.14
C SER A 153 4.66 2.80 -12.43
N TYR A 154 5.72 3.06 -11.67
CA TYR A 154 6.41 2.06 -10.87
C TYR A 154 6.51 2.59 -9.44
N GLN A 155 6.41 1.68 -8.47
CA GLN A 155 6.65 1.93 -7.06
C GLN A 155 7.85 1.11 -6.59
N ASP A 156 8.62 1.67 -5.67
CA ASP A 156 9.65 0.89 -4.98
C ASP A 156 8.99 -0.01 -3.95
N TYR A 157 9.46 -1.25 -3.87
CA TYR A 157 8.98 -2.28 -2.96
C TYR A 157 10.17 -2.88 -2.21
N GLN A 158 10.01 -3.03 -0.90
CA GLN A 158 10.98 -3.71 -0.04
C GLN A 158 10.25 -4.46 1.09
N THR A 159 10.86 -5.54 1.55
CA THR A 159 10.41 -6.29 2.73
C THR A 159 11.48 -6.20 3.79
N ILE A 160 11.08 -5.81 5.00
CA ILE A 160 11.93 -5.74 6.19
C ILE A 160 11.46 -6.77 7.22
N THR A 161 12.39 -7.36 7.96
CA THR A 161 12.07 -8.30 9.04
C THR A 161 12.36 -7.63 10.38
N ILE A 162 11.32 -7.49 11.20
CA ILE A 162 11.39 -6.91 12.55
C ILE A 162 11.38 -8.04 13.56
N GLN A 163 12.37 -8.05 14.46
CA GLN A 163 12.45 -8.99 15.57
C GLN A 163 12.12 -8.30 16.89
N GLU A 164 11.57 -9.06 17.85
CA GLU A 164 11.38 -8.59 19.22
C GLU A 164 12.67 -8.03 19.82
N MET A 165 12.53 -6.98 20.64
CA MET A 165 13.62 -6.48 21.46
C MET A 165 14.11 -7.57 22.42
N PRO A 166 15.42 -7.87 22.46
CA PRO A 166 15.96 -8.96 23.28
C PRO A 166 15.72 -8.73 24.77
N GLU A 167 15.58 -7.47 25.22
CA GLU A 167 15.31 -7.13 26.61
C GLU A 167 13.88 -7.49 27.06
N ARG A 168 12.94 -7.61 26.11
CA ARG A 168 11.53 -7.97 26.38
C ARG A 168 11.23 -9.43 26.06
N ALA A 169 12.19 -10.16 25.49
CA ALA A 169 11.99 -11.56 25.12
C ALA A 169 12.00 -12.47 26.36
N PRO A 170 11.07 -13.44 26.47
CA PRO A 170 11.05 -14.36 27.59
C PRO A 170 12.28 -15.28 27.59
N MET A 171 12.89 -15.46 28.76
CA MET A 171 14.09 -16.29 28.90
C MET A 171 13.81 -17.74 28.46
N GLY A 172 14.75 -18.30 27.70
CA GLY A 172 14.67 -19.70 27.23
C GLY A 172 13.80 -19.93 26.00
N GLN A 173 13.21 -18.89 25.40
CA GLN A 173 12.52 -18.99 24.11
C GLN A 173 13.27 -18.23 23.01
N LEU A 174 13.10 -18.69 21.77
CA LEU A 174 13.57 -17.98 20.59
C LEU A 174 12.74 -16.68 20.41
N PRO A 175 13.37 -15.52 20.14
CA PRO A 175 12.64 -14.30 19.81
C PRO A 175 11.91 -14.49 18.47
N ARG A 176 10.66 -14.02 18.37
CA ARG A 176 9.91 -14.09 17.12
C ARG A 176 10.18 -12.87 16.26
N SER A 177 9.94 -13.04 14.98
CA SER A 177 10.05 -11.99 13.96
C SER A 177 8.79 -11.92 13.12
N VAL A 178 8.54 -10.74 12.57
CA VAL A 178 7.48 -10.45 11.61
C VAL A 178 8.08 -9.78 10.39
N ASP A 179 7.54 -10.06 9.22
CA ASP A 179 7.90 -9.38 7.99
C ASP A 179 6.92 -8.22 7.75
N VAL A 180 7.47 -7.06 7.45
CA VAL A 180 6.74 -5.83 7.11
C VAL A 180 7.10 -5.45 5.69
N ILE A 181 6.08 -5.12 4.90
CA ILE A 181 6.25 -4.63 3.54
C ILE A 181 6.25 -3.11 3.61
N VAL A 182 7.25 -2.51 2.99
CA VAL A 182 7.38 -1.05 2.86
C VAL A 182 7.41 -0.70 1.37
N ASP A 183 6.61 0.28 1.00
CA ASP A 183 6.44 0.75 -0.37
C ASP A 183 6.82 2.25 -0.46
N ASN A 184 7.10 2.71 -1.67
CA ASN A 184 7.34 4.13 -1.99
C ASN A 184 8.49 4.75 -1.18
N ASP A 185 8.20 5.85 -0.47
CA ASP A 185 9.15 6.67 0.28
C ASP A 185 9.63 6.03 1.59
N LEU A 186 8.98 4.94 2.02
CA LEU A 186 9.40 4.17 3.20
C LEU A 186 10.52 3.16 2.90
N VAL A 187 10.86 2.97 1.62
CA VAL A 187 11.91 2.07 1.17
C VAL A 187 13.29 2.65 1.47
N ASP A 188 14.22 1.79 1.92
CA ASP A 188 15.61 2.14 2.25
C ASP A 188 15.78 3.20 3.37
N VAL A 189 14.72 3.45 4.15
CA VAL A 189 14.75 4.38 5.29
C VAL A 189 15.48 3.77 6.50
N VAL A 190 15.40 2.45 6.68
CA VAL A 190 15.87 1.74 7.88
C VAL A 190 16.98 0.75 7.56
N LYS A 191 17.93 0.58 8.48
CA LYS A 191 19.06 -0.35 8.34
C LYS A 191 18.95 -1.50 9.33
N PRO A 192 19.53 -2.68 9.01
CA PRO A 192 19.62 -3.76 9.97
C PRO A 192 20.38 -3.31 11.23
N GLY A 193 19.77 -3.54 12.40
CA GLY A 193 20.23 -3.10 13.72
C GLY A 193 19.43 -1.94 14.29
N ASP A 194 18.65 -1.22 13.48
CA ASP A 194 17.86 -0.08 13.94
C ASP A 194 16.68 -0.53 14.80
N ARG A 195 16.41 0.24 15.86
CA ARG A 195 15.22 0.10 16.70
C ARG A 195 14.12 0.95 16.10
N ILE A 196 13.02 0.32 15.70
CA ILE A 196 11.93 1.00 15.01
C ILE A 196 10.57 0.67 15.62
N GLN A 197 9.64 1.59 15.38
CA GLN A 197 8.22 1.41 15.63
C GLN A 197 7.51 1.62 14.28
N THR A 198 6.82 0.59 13.81
CA THR A 198 6.10 0.61 12.52
C THR A 198 4.61 0.52 12.77
N MET A 199 3.83 1.27 12.01
CA MET A 199 2.38 1.32 12.12
C MET A 199 1.77 0.89 10.79
N GLY A 200 0.82 -0.06 10.83
CA GLY A 200 0.24 -0.66 9.64
C GLY A 200 -0.78 -1.75 9.92
#